data_AF-A0A0G4H774-F1
#
_entry.id   AF-A0A0G4H774-F1
#
_cell.length_a   1.000
_cell.length_b   1.000
_cell.length_c   1.000
_cell.angle_alpha   90.00
_cell.angle_beta   90.00
_cell.angle_gamma   90.00
#
_symmetry.space_group_name_H-M   'P 1'
#
loop_
_entity.id
_entity.type
_entity.pdbx_description
1 polymer ?
#
loop_
_entity_poly.entity_id
_entity_poly.type
_entity_poly.pdbx_seq_one_letter_code
_entity_poly.pdbx_strand_id
1 'polypeptide(L)'
;MKHESRIDELYLPTKSRAVHDELAVEKIWGDQGIRFSQVILVWQGSFDANVLTAERFARAHTVVQGILTDRVEHEGKTVTFADVCAGSIMPDGSCFLLSVFTWWDNKTLPSTDEQLIQELNAPTRVDRWGRPLRDEVPLLLAKAHHDAEGRVDSAAAYHFIFGTKRTDEGTSCSIRYVRLSLSLSSSD
;
A
#
# COMPACT_ATOMS: atom_id res chain seq x y z
N MET A 1 4.71 -26.58 7.40
CA MET A 1 3.87 -25.37 7.53
C MET A 1 2.81 -25.43 6.45
N LYS A 2 1.53 -25.59 6.83
CA LYS A 2 0.42 -25.47 5.88
C LYS A 2 0.27 -23.99 5.55
N HIS A 3 0.16 -23.68 4.26
CA HIS A 3 -0.01 -22.35 3.70
C HIS A 3 -1.19 -21.65 4.40
N GLU A 4 -0.93 -20.57 5.13
CA GLU A 4 -2.00 -19.68 5.58
C GLU A 4 -2.67 -19.15 4.31
N SER A 5 -3.94 -19.47 4.13
CA SER A 5 -4.81 -18.76 3.20
C SER A 5 -4.76 -17.28 3.59
N ARG A 6 -3.93 -16.55 2.86
CA ARG A 6 -3.64 -15.11 2.83
C ARG A 6 -4.18 -14.32 4.02
N ILE A 7 -3.25 -13.88 4.89
CA ILE A 7 -3.45 -12.89 5.97
C ILE A 7 -4.40 -11.76 5.53
N ASP A 8 -4.31 -11.33 4.28
CA ASP A 8 -5.17 -10.37 3.59
C ASP A 8 -6.68 -10.60 3.85
N GLU A 9 -7.17 -11.86 3.79
CA GLU A 9 -8.60 -12.19 4.01
C GLU A 9 -9.07 -11.97 5.46
N LEU A 10 -8.15 -12.01 6.42
CA LEU A 10 -8.45 -11.82 7.85
C LEU A 10 -8.57 -10.33 8.23
N TYR A 11 -7.99 -9.45 7.42
CA TYR A 11 -7.84 -8.03 7.78
C TYR A 11 -8.39 -7.06 6.72
N LEU A 12 -8.68 -7.51 5.50
CA LEU A 12 -9.31 -6.70 4.46
C LEU A 12 -10.77 -7.12 4.22
N PRO A 13 -11.69 -6.17 3.98
CA PRO A 13 -13.07 -6.48 3.66
C PRO A 13 -13.21 -7.13 2.28
N THR A 14 -13.59 -8.41 2.25
CA THR A 14 -13.70 -9.27 1.03
C THR A 14 -14.83 -8.91 0.07
N LYS A 15 -15.67 -7.92 0.41
CA LYS A 15 -16.83 -7.47 -0.40
C LYS A 15 -16.76 -5.99 -0.79
N SER A 16 -15.59 -5.36 -0.69
CA SER A 16 -15.45 -3.96 -1.10
C SER A 16 -15.41 -3.82 -2.62
N ARG A 17 -15.87 -2.68 -3.13
CA ARG A 17 -15.78 -2.37 -4.57
C ARG A 17 -14.34 -2.46 -5.08
N ALA A 18 -13.40 -1.95 -4.29
CA ALA A 18 -11.97 -1.98 -4.60
C ALA A 18 -11.41 -3.41 -4.63
N VAL A 19 -11.88 -4.36 -3.80
CA VAL A 19 -11.51 -5.78 -3.87
C VAL A 19 -12.09 -6.46 -5.12
N HIS A 20 -13.30 -6.10 -5.53
CA HIS A 20 -13.85 -6.58 -6.81
C HIS A 20 -13.06 -6.03 -8.00
N ASP A 21 -12.62 -4.78 -7.92
CA ASP A 21 -11.75 -4.17 -8.92
C ASP A 21 -10.33 -4.76 -8.86
N GLU A 22 -9.80 -5.17 -7.70
CA GLU A 22 -8.53 -5.90 -7.56
C GLU A 22 -8.61 -7.26 -8.27
N LEU A 23 -9.68 -8.03 -8.11
CA LEU A 23 -9.87 -9.28 -8.86
C LEU A 23 -9.96 -9.04 -10.36
N ALA A 24 -10.56 -7.92 -10.78
CA ALA A 24 -10.58 -7.51 -12.18
C ALA A 24 -9.17 -7.07 -12.65
N VAL A 25 -8.41 -6.38 -11.81
CA VAL A 25 -7.04 -5.94 -12.08
C VAL A 25 -6.08 -7.12 -12.12
N GLU A 26 -6.13 -8.05 -11.18
CA GLU A 26 -5.32 -9.27 -11.21
C GLU A 26 -5.64 -10.10 -12.46
N LYS A 27 -6.90 -10.14 -12.89
CA LYS A 27 -7.30 -10.77 -14.16
C LYS A 27 -6.82 -10.00 -15.40
N ILE A 28 -6.87 -8.67 -15.41
CA ILE A 28 -6.47 -7.84 -16.57
C ILE A 28 -4.95 -7.72 -16.69
N TRP A 29 -4.24 -7.64 -15.56
CA TRP A 29 -2.82 -7.31 -15.47
C TRP A 29 -1.95 -8.50 -15.10
N GLY A 30 -2.49 -9.52 -14.44
CA GLY A 30 -1.80 -10.80 -14.19
C GLY A 30 -1.45 -11.53 -15.48
N ASP A 31 -2.28 -11.37 -16.51
CA ASP A 31 -2.04 -11.85 -17.88
C ASP A 31 -1.00 -11.00 -18.64
N GLN A 32 -0.67 -9.81 -18.15
CA GLN A 32 0.29 -8.87 -18.76
C GLN A 32 1.70 -8.99 -18.17
N GLY A 33 1.99 -10.07 -17.43
CA GLY A 33 3.32 -10.33 -16.90
C GLY A 33 3.70 -9.46 -15.69
N ILE A 34 2.71 -8.92 -14.97
CA ILE A 34 2.92 -8.22 -13.70
C ILE A 34 2.94 -9.22 -12.54
N ARG A 35 3.78 -8.93 -11.55
CA ARG A 35 3.80 -9.57 -10.24
C ARG A 35 3.42 -8.52 -9.19
N PHE A 36 2.46 -8.87 -8.33
CA PHE A 36 2.07 -8.01 -7.22
C PHE A 36 2.75 -8.47 -5.93
N SER A 37 3.26 -7.51 -5.17
CA SER A 37 3.76 -7.71 -3.81
C SER A 37 2.95 -6.83 -2.87
N GLN A 38 2.56 -7.38 -1.73
CA GLN A 38 1.75 -6.68 -0.74
C GLN A 38 2.56 -6.44 0.53
N VAL A 39 2.35 -5.27 1.15
CA VAL A 39 2.90 -4.91 2.45
C VAL A 39 1.75 -4.42 3.33
N ILE A 40 1.57 -5.08 4.48
CA ILE A 40 0.63 -4.65 5.51
C ILE A 40 1.45 -4.07 6.67
N LEU A 41 1.27 -2.78 6.98
CA LEU A 41 1.93 -2.12 8.09
C LEU A 41 0.97 -1.93 9.26
N VAL A 42 1.28 -2.61 10.36
CA VAL A 42 0.62 -2.52 11.65
C VAL A 42 1.47 -1.74 12.65
N TRP A 43 0.83 -1.19 13.69
CA TRP A 43 1.57 -0.51 14.75
C TRP A 43 2.13 -1.52 15.75
N GLN A 44 3.46 -1.54 15.93
CA GLN A 44 4.16 -2.42 16.88
C GLN A 44 3.81 -3.92 16.73
N GLY A 45 3.51 -4.36 15.51
CA GLY A 45 3.10 -5.75 15.26
C GLY A 45 1.68 -6.10 15.71
N SER A 46 0.88 -5.12 16.16
CA SER A 46 -0.50 -5.32 16.64
C SER A 46 -1.54 -4.80 15.65
N PHE A 47 -2.54 -5.64 15.38
CA PHE A 47 -3.74 -5.30 14.61
C PHE A 47 -4.86 -4.67 15.46
N ASP A 48 -4.64 -4.48 16.76
CA ASP A 48 -5.64 -3.91 17.67
C ASP A 48 -5.44 -2.39 17.88
N ALA A 49 -4.36 -1.84 17.32
CA ALA A 49 -4.01 -0.43 17.46
C ALA A 49 -4.47 0.38 16.24
N ASN A 50 -5.05 1.56 16.48
CA ASN A 50 -5.45 2.47 15.41
C ASN A 50 -4.23 3.06 14.69
N VAL A 51 -4.03 2.78 13.41
CA VAL A 51 -2.90 3.35 12.64
C VAL A 51 -3.16 4.76 12.14
N LEU A 52 -4.39 5.27 12.18
CA LEU A 52 -4.79 6.59 11.68
C LEU A 52 -4.51 7.71 12.68
N THR A 53 -3.25 7.90 13.02
CA THR A 53 -2.77 9.13 13.67
C THR A 53 -1.77 9.81 12.75
N ALA A 54 -1.64 11.14 12.81
CA ALA A 54 -0.71 11.91 11.97
C ALA A 54 0.75 11.44 12.16
N GLU A 55 1.14 11.12 13.39
CA GLU A 55 2.47 10.57 13.67
C GLU A 55 2.69 9.22 12.97
N ARG A 56 1.73 8.29 13.11
CA ARG A 56 1.83 6.94 12.52
C ARG A 56 1.75 7.00 11.01
N PHE A 57 0.93 7.90 10.46
CA PHE A 57 0.84 8.17 9.03
C PHE A 57 2.16 8.69 8.47
N ALA A 58 2.81 9.65 9.14
CA ALA A 58 4.13 10.16 8.75
C ALA A 58 5.20 9.06 8.79
N ARG A 59 5.21 8.21 9.83
CA ARG A 59 6.13 7.06 9.91
C ARG A 59 5.87 6.03 8.80
N ALA A 60 4.62 5.72 8.52
CA ALA A 60 4.25 4.82 7.43
C ALA A 60 4.68 5.38 6.06
N HIS A 61 4.57 6.70 5.86
CA HIS A 61 5.08 7.36 4.65
C HIS A 61 6.60 7.18 4.51
N THR A 62 7.36 7.38 5.59
CA THR A 62 8.82 7.13 5.57
C THR A 62 9.15 5.69 5.20
N VAL A 63 8.41 4.70 5.70
CA VAL A 63 8.64 3.29 5.35
C VAL A 63 8.40 3.05 3.86
N VAL A 64 7.28 3.55 3.32
CA VAL A 64 6.97 3.39 1.89
C VAL A 64 8.03 4.10 1.03
N GLN A 65 8.44 5.31 1.37
CA GLN A 65 9.52 6.02 0.66
C GLN A 65 10.85 5.25 0.73
N GLY A 66 11.15 4.64 1.88
CA GLY A 66 12.28 3.75 2.04
C GLY A 66 12.22 2.56 1.08
N ILE A 67 11.07 1.90 0.95
CA ILE A 67 10.88 0.78 0.00
C ILE A 67 11.08 1.25 -1.45
N LEU A 68 10.49 2.39 -1.81
CA LEU A 68 10.56 2.94 -3.18
C LEU A 68 11.97 3.37 -3.59
N THR A 69 12.83 3.70 -2.62
CA THR A 69 14.21 4.17 -2.84
C THR A 69 15.27 3.14 -2.45
N ASP A 70 14.87 1.96 -1.95
CA ASP A 70 15.77 0.88 -1.54
C ASP A 70 16.60 0.36 -2.71
N ARG A 71 17.82 -0.08 -2.39
CA ARG A 71 18.81 -0.57 -3.35
C ARG A 71 19.08 -2.04 -3.10
N VAL A 72 18.80 -2.85 -4.11
CA VAL A 72 18.97 -4.31 -4.06
C VAL A 72 20.11 -4.70 -4.99
N GLU A 73 21.14 -5.32 -4.45
CA GLU A 73 22.20 -5.93 -5.25
C GLU A 73 21.70 -7.23 -5.87
N HIS A 74 21.74 -7.33 -7.19
CA HIS A 74 21.37 -8.52 -7.96
C HIS A 74 22.40 -8.73 -9.08
N GLU A 75 23.11 -9.85 -9.04
CA GLU A 75 24.12 -10.24 -10.05
C GLU A 75 25.16 -9.13 -10.34
N GLY A 76 25.60 -8.42 -9.30
CA GLY A 76 26.59 -7.34 -9.41
C GLY A 76 26.05 -6.02 -9.96
N LYS A 77 24.72 -5.88 -10.07
CA LYS A 77 24.04 -4.62 -10.37
C LYS A 77 23.24 -4.16 -9.17
N THR A 78 23.26 -2.86 -8.92
CA THR A 78 22.31 -2.22 -8.01
C THR A 78 21.00 -1.97 -8.74
N VAL A 79 19.90 -2.47 -8.19
CA VAL A 79 18.55 -2.34 -8.74
C VAL A 79 17.66 -1.61 -7.74
N THR A 80 16.79 -0.74 -8.23
CA THR A 80 15.78 -0.02 -7.42
C THR A 80 14.37 -0.44 -7.80
N PHE A 81 13.37 -0.03 -7.01
CA PHE A 81 11.97 -0.26 -7.38
C PHE A 81 11.63 0.36 -8.75
N ALA A 82 12.16 1.55 -9.06
CA ALA A 82 11.90 2.23 -10.33
C ALA A 82 12.35 1.42 -11.56
N ASP A 83 13.41 0.62 -11.43
CA ASP A 83 13.94 -0.20 -12.52
C ASP A 83 13.03 -1.40 -12.84
N VAL A 84 12.48 -2.00 -11.77
CA VAL A 84 11.73 -3.26 -11.85
C VAL A 84 10.22 -3.08 -11.79
N CYS A 85 9.73 -1.89 -11.46
CA CYS A 85 8.31 -1.64 -11.38
C CYS A 85 7.64 -1.81 -12.75
N ALA A 86 6.36 -2.17 -12.75
CA ALA A 86 5.58 -2.36 -13.97
C ALA A 86 5.16 -1.04 -14.65
N GLY A 87 6.03 -0.03 -14.69
CA GLY A 87 5.69 1.31 -15.19
C GLY A 87 5.43 1.37 -16.70
N SER A 88 6.10 0.54 -17.50
CA SER A 88 5.91 0.46 -18.95
C SER A 88 4.51 0.01 -19.38
N ILE A 89 3.71 -0.51 -18.45
CA ILE A 89 2.36 -1.02 -18.69
C ILE A 89 1.32 -0.01 -18.19
N MET A 90 1.73 0.98 -17.38
CA MET A 90 0.84 2.02 -16.89
C MET A 90 0.60 3.11 -17.95
N PRO A 91 -0.62 3.65 -18.09
CA PRO A 91 -0.94 4.65 -19.11
C PRO A 91 -0.09 5.92 -19.05
N ASP A 92 0.41 6.27 -17.86
CA ASP A 92 1.23 7.46 -17.59
C ASP A 92 2.74 7.14 -17.46
N GLY A 93 3.13 5.87 -17.64
CA GLY A 93 4.50 5.41 -17.44
C GLY A 93 4.96 5.33 -15.97
N SER A 94 4.10 5.66 -15.00
CA SER A 94 4.44 5.65 -13.58
C SER A 94 4.51 4.23 -13.03
N CYS A 95 5.31 3.98 -12.00
CA CYS A 95 5.32 2.68 -11.32
C CYS A 95 3.97 2.36 -10.70
N PHE A 96 3.44 1.15 -10.91
CA PHE A 96 2.22 0.71 -10.21
C PHE A 96 2.47 0.65 -8.70
N LEU A 97 1.78 1.53 -7.98
CA LEU A 97 1.73 1.58 -6.52
C LEU A 97 0.31 1.94 -6.10
N LEU A 98 -0.32 1.02 -5.40
CA LEU A 98 -1.56 1.30 -4.69
C LEU A 98 -1.23 1.56 -3.23
N SER A 99 -1.52 2.79 -2.78
CA SER A 99 -1.15 3.27 -1.45
C SER A 99 -2.07 4.42 -1.05
N VAL A 100 -2.33 4.55 0.25
CA VAL A 100 -3.00 5.73 0.81
C VAL A 100 -2.23 7.01 0.50
N PHE A 101 -0.91 6.94 0.35
CA PHE A 101 -0.05 8.09 0.04
C PHE A 101 -0.10 8.54 -1.42
N THR A 102 -0.73 7.77 -2.31
CA THR A 102 -0.74 8.08 -3.75
C THR A 102 -1.34 9.46 -4.04
N TRP A 103 -2.30 9.94 -3.24
CA TRP A 103 -2.83 11.29 -3.38
C TRP A 103 -1.85 12.39 -2.87
N TRP A 104 -1.01 12.06 -1.88
CA TRP A 104 -0.09 13.01 -1.26
C TRP A 104 1.26 13.12 -1.98
N ASP A 105 1.45 12.46 -3.11
CA ASP A 105 2.67 12.60 -3.91
C ASP A 105 2.88 14.08 -4.31
N ASN A 106 3.91 14.73 -3.73
CA ASN A 106 4.20 16.17 -3.78
C ASN A 106 3.25 17.10 -2.99
N LYS A 107 2.46 16.58 -2.04
CA LYS A 107 1.66 17.37 -1.09
C LYS A 107 2.22 17.25 0.33
N THR A 108 1.93 18.25 1.15
CA THR A 108 2.23 18.19 2.59
C THR A 108 1.36 17.13 3.25
N LEU A 109 1.96 16.23 4.03
CA LEU A 109 1.23 15.25 4.82
C LEU A 109 0.41 15.94 5.94
N PRO A 110 -0.68 15.34 6.41
CA PRO A 110 -1.45 15.87 7.53
C PRO A 110 -0.60 15.97 8.79
N SER A 111 -0.70 17.07 9.52
CA SER A 111 0.04 17.29 10.77
C SER A 111 -0.79 16.98 12.03
N THR A 112 -2.11 16.80 11.90
CA THR A 112 -3.01 16.39 13.00
C THR A 112 -3.91 15.23 12.60
N ASP A 113 -4.40 14.49 13.59
CA ASP A 113 -5.30 13.35 13.40
C ASP A 113 -6.61 13.81 12.73
N GLU A 114 -7.15 14.95 13.13
CA GLU A 114 -8.36 15.53 12.52
C GLU A 114 -8.14 15.87 11.05
N GLN A 115 -6.99 16.44 10.71
CA GLN A 115 -6.67 16.75 9.32
C GLN A 115 -6.55 15.46 8.49
N LEU A 116 -5.90 14.43 9.02
CA LEU A 116 -5.78 13.13 8.35
C LEU A 116 -7.16 12.53 8.08
N ILE A 117 -8.02 12.45 9.09
CA ILE A 117 -9.37 11.90 8.97
C ILE A 117 -10.23 12.74 8.02
N GLN A 118 -10.13 14.07 8.05
CA GLN A 118 -10.83 14.94 7.11
C GLN A 118 -10.37 14.69 5.67
N GLU A 119 -9.06 14.59 5.43
CA GLU A 119 -8.52 14.41 4.08
C GLU A 119 -8.81 13.01 3.51
N LEU A 120 -8.77 11.95 4.31
CA LEU A 120 -9.14 10.60 3.88
C LEU A 120 -10.60 10.49 3.41
N ASN A 121 -11.49 11.26 4.05
CA ASN A 121 -12.92 11.25 3.74
C ASN A 121 -13.34 12.33 2.72
N ALA A 122 -12.43 13.19 2.31
CA ALA A 122 -12.76 14.32 1.43
C ALA A 122 -13.05 13.83 -0.01
N PRO A 123 -14.24 14.15 -0.57
CA PRO A 123 -14.67 13.63 -1.87
C PRO A 123 -13.86 14.18 -3.05
N THR A 124 -13.12 15.27 -2.84
CA THR A 124 -12.26 15.90 -3.85
C THR A 124 -10.88 15.26 -3.93
N ARG A 125 -10.53 14.35 -3.01
CA ARG A 125 -9.26 13.64 -3.01
C ARG A 125 -9.38 12.43 -3.90
N VAL A 126 -8.52 12.34 -4.89
CA VAL A 126 -8.51 11.26 -5.89
C VAL A 126 -7.14 10.60 -5.94
N ASP A 127 -7.09 9.33 -6.26
CA ASP A 127 -5.84 8.64 -6.56
C ASP A 127 -5.21 9.15 -7.88
N ARG A 128 -4.06 8.60 -8.25
CA ARG A 128 -3.35 8.94 -9.49
C ARG A 128 -4.13 8.66 -10.78
N TRP A 129 -5.19 7.85 -10.70
CA TRP A 129 -6.05 7.49 -11.82
C TRP A 129 -7.40 8.25 -11.79
N GLY A 130 -7.52 9.24 -10.91
CA GLY A 130 -8.71 10.09 -10.80
C GLY A 130 -9.89 9.45 -10.05
N ARG A 131 -9.67 8.32 -9.36
CA ARG A 131 -10.71 7.64 -8.57
C ARG A 131 -10.78 8.24 -7.17
N PRO A 132 -11.97 8.52 -6.60
CA PRO A 132 -12.08 9.07 -5.26
C PRO A 132 -11.38 8.20 -4.22
N LEU A 133 -10.47 8.78 -3.44
CA LEU A 133 -9.66 8.06 -2.46
C LEU A 133 -10.53 7.34 -1.43
N ARG A 134 -11.61 7.98 -0.97
CA ARG A 134 -12.57 7.40 -0.02
C ARG A 134 -13.16 6.07 -0.49
N ASP A 135 -13.32 5.89 -1.80
CA ASP A 135 -13.91 4.68 -2.39
C ASP A 135 -12.86 3.54 -2.42
N GLU A 136 -11.56 3.90 -2.41
CA GLU A 136 -10.42 2.99 -2.36
C GLU A 136 -9.97 2.65 -0.93
N VAL A 137 -10.37 3.44 0.08
CA VAL A 137 -9.97 3.25 1.49
C VAL A 137 -10.10 1.80 1.96
N PRO A 138 -11.19 1.05 1.68
CA PRO A 138 -11.30 -0.34 2.13
C PRO A 138 -10.20 -1.29 1.61
N LEU A 139 -9.54 -0.94 0.51
CA LEU A 139 -8.39 -1.68 -0.03
C LEU A 139 -7.05 -1.15 0.50
N LEU A 140 -7.00 0.13 0.89
CA LEU A 140 -5.81 0.81 1.37
C LEU A 140 -5.61 0.71 2.90
N LEU A 141 -6.70 0.48 3.64
CA LEU A 141 -6.73 0.41 5.09
C LEU A 141 -7.40 -0.91 5.54
N ALA A 142 -6.69 -1.67 6.36
CA ALA A 142 -7.20 -2.92 6.92
C ALA A 142 -8.08 -2.66 8.15
N LYS A 143 -9.19 -3.39 8.25
CA LYS A 143 -10.24 -3.23 9.29
C LYS A 143 -10.59 -1.76 9.55
N ALA A 144 -10.87 -1.01 8.48
CA ALA A 144 -11.33 0.36 8.62
C ALA A 144 -12.70 0.39 9.32
N HIS A 145 -12.78 1.11 10.44
CA HIS A 145 -14.05 1.42 11.11
C HIS A 145 -14.61 2.74 10.58
N HIS A 146 -15.92 2.83 10.61
CA HIS A 146 -16.65 3.96 10.08
C HIS A 146 -17.59 4.50 11.14
N ASP A 147 -17.72 5.83 11.19
CA ASP A 147 -18.68 6.52 12.03
C ASP A 147 -20.12 6.35 11.53
N ALA A 148 -21.08 6.97 12.23
CA ALA A 148 -22.50 6.87 11.91
C ALA A 148 -22.84 7.46 10.53
N GLU A 149 -22.02 8.37 10.02
CA GLU A 149 -22.12 9.01 8.72
C GLU A 149 -21.43 8.20 7.61
N GLY A 150 -20.83 7.04 7.95
CA GLY A 150 -20.14 6.18 7.01
C GLY A 150 -18.76 6.71 6.60
N ARG A 151 -18.15 7.58 7.41
CA ARG A 151 -16.80 8.10 7.21
C ARG A 151 -15.81 7.27 8.00
N VAL A 152 -14.63 7.07 7.43
CA VAL A 152 -13.55 6.31 8.07
C VAL A 152 -13.02 7.10 9.27
N ASP A 153 -12.95 6.47 10.43
CA ASP A 153 -12.47 7.10 11.68
C ASP A 153 -11.22 6.42 12.27
N SER A 154 -11.00 5.15 11.96
CA SER A 154 -9.88 4.36 12.45
C SER A 154 -9.61 3.15 11.54
N ALA A 155 -8.41 2.60 11.63
CA ALA A 155 -8.01 1.38 10.92
C ALA A 155 -6.93 0.62 11.68
N ALA A 156 -6.83 -0.69 11.46
CA ALA A 156 -5.85 -1.55 12.10
C ALA A 156 -4.49 -1.59 11.39
N ALA A 157 -4.46 -1.34 10.08
CA ALA A 157 -3.22 -1.38 9.30
C ALA A 157 -3.31 -0.54 8.03
N TYR A 158 -2.16 -0.12 7.51
CA TYR A 158 -2.01 0.36 6.14
C TYR A 158 -1.72 -0.82 5.21
N HIS A 159 -2.29 -0.81 4.01
CA HIS A 159 -2.04 -1.81 2.98
C HIS A 159 -1.47 -1.13 1.72
N PHE A 160 -0.35 -1.67 1.24
CA PHE A 160 0.36 -1.20 0.06
C PHE A 160 0.53 -2.33 -0.94
N ILE A 161 0.25 -2.06 -2.22
CA ILE A 161 0.43 -3.02 -3.31
C ILE A 161 1.42 -2.45 -4.32
N PHE A 162 2.49 -3.19 -4.56
CA PHE A 162 3.55 -2.85 -5.50
C PHE A 162 3.47 -3.77 -6.71
N GLY A 163 3.49 -3.20 -7.92
CA GLY A 163 3.54 -3.96 -9.17
C GLY A 163 4.95 -3.99 -9.73
N THR A 164 5.52 -5.19 -9.89
CA THR A 164 6.84 -5.41 -10.51
C THR A 164 6.71 -6.25 -11.79
N LYS A 165 7.70 -6.12 -12.68
CA LYS A 165 7.85 -6.97 -13.87
C LYS A 165 8.20 -8.39 -13.41
N ARG A 166 7.74 -9.41 -14.15
CA ARG A 166 8.16 -10.81 -13.94
C ARG A 166 9.58 -11.07 -14.50
N THR A 167 10.58 -10.45 -13.88
CA THR A 167 12.01 -10.73 -14.13
C THR A 167 12.69 -11.22 -12.85
N ASP A 168 13.94 -11.69 -12.96
CA ASP A 168 14.73 -12.15 -11.83
C ASP A 168 15.09 -10.99 -10.89
N GLU A 169 15.34 -9.79 -11.44
CA GLU A 169 15.53 -8.57 -10.67
C GLU A 169 14.25 -8.18 -9.91
N GLY A 170 13.10 -8.20 -10.61
CA GLY A 170 11.81 -7.89 -10.00
C GLY A 170 11.45 -8.87 -8.88
N THR A 171 11.81 -10.15 -9.03
CA THR A 171 11.65 -11.16 -7.99
C THR A 171 12.54 -10.89 -6.78
N SER A 172 13.81 -10.54 -7.01
CA SER A 172 14.77 -10.24 -5.93
C SER A 172 14.34 -9.03 -5.10
N CYS A 173 13.90 -7.95 -5.75
CA CYS A 173 13.33 -6.78 -5.08
C CYS A 173 12.08 -7.13 -4.27
N SER A 174 11.14 -7.89 -4.86
CA SER A 174 9.89 -8.28 -4.20
C SER A 174 10.12 -9.08 -2.91
N ILE A 175 11.07 -10.03 -2.91
CA ILE A 175 11.43 -10.83 -1.72
C ILE A 175 12.00 -9.95 -0.60
N ARG A 176 12.80 -8.94 -0.96
CA ARG A 176 13.40 -8.01 0.01
C ARG A 176 12.33 -7.18 0.72
N TYR A 177 11.33 -6.69 0.00
CA TYR A 177 10.27 -5.85 0.56
C TYR A 177 9.42 -6.59 1.60
N VAL A 178 9.08 -7.86 1.35
CA VAL A 178 8.37 -8.71 2.32
C VAL A 178 9.16 -8.86 3.63
N ARG A 179 10.50 -8.94 3.56
CA ARG A 179 11.35 -9.10 4.75
C ARG A 179 11.49 -7.82 5.58
N LEU A 180 11.49 -6.63 4.96
CA LEU A 180 11.59 -5.35 5.66
C LEU A 180 10.36 -5.05 6.53
N SER A 181 9.18 -5.49 6.10
CA SER A 181 7.91 -5.27 6.81
C SER A 181 7.79 -6.01 8.14
N LEU A 182 8.57 -7.07 8.35
CA LEU A 182 8.54 -7.89 9.57
C LEU A 182 9.45 -7.37 10.70
N SER A 183 10.22 -6.29 10.46
CA SER A 183 11.24 -5.78 11.39
C SER A 183 10.93 -4.38 11.94
N LEU A 184 9.67 -4.11 12.30
CA LEU A 184 9.28 -2.89 13.02
C LEU A 184 9.21 -3.16 14.53
N SER A 185 10.35 -3.50 15.14
CA SER A 185 10.53 -3.33 16.58
C SER A 185 11.12 -1.94 16.83
N SER A 186 10.59 -1.24 17.84
CA SER A 186 11.11 0.03 18.34
C SER A 186 12.63 0.00 18.44
N SER A 187 13.30 0.83 17.64
CA SER A 187 14.62 1.31 18.04
C SER A 187 14.35 2.38 19.10
N ASP A 188 14.71 2.05 20.34
CA ASP A 188 14.87 3.02 21.43
C ASP A 188 15.81 4.17 21.02
#